data_AF-A0A9W9ZYA9-F1
#
_entry.id   AF-A0A9W9ZYA9-F1
#
_cell.length_a   1.000
_cell.length_b   1.000
_cell.length_c   1.000
_cell.angle_alpha   90.00
_cell.angle_beta   90.00
_cell.angle_gamma   90.00
#
_symmetry.space_group_name_H-M   'P 1'
#
loop_
_entity.id
_entity.type
_entity.pdbx_description
1 polymer ?
#
loop_
_entity_poly.entity_id
_entity_poly.type
_entity_poly.pdbx_seq_one_letter_code
_entity_poly.pdbx_strand_id
1 'polypeptide(L)'
;MNTKTRKPGQHKTSHEEPGEKGSTDSTESFNRGSCKYGSFRKRPTKDDMVIYSFEFEECVLAAYNSEPVECTVHGQLELKELAPDAMFEDIAPNMNIKASDITRG
;
A
#
# COMPACT_ATOMS: atom_id res chain seq x y z
N MET A 1 63.25 -6.08 -44.90
CA MET A 1 63.40 -7.37 -45.60
C MET A 1 63.30 -8.51 -44.60
N ASN A 2 62.32 -9.39 -44.80
CA ASN A 2 62.22 -10.82 -44.44
C ASN A 2 62.14 -11.29 -42.97
N THR A 3 60.91 -11.73 -42.61
CA THR A 3 60.50 -13.03 -42.02
C THR A 3 61.08 -13.56 -40.70
N LYS A 4 60.21 -13.88 -39.71
CA LYS A 4 59.78 -15.26 -39.32
C LYS A 4 58.95 -15.32 -38.00
N THR A 5 57.69 -15.72 -38.15
CA THR A 5 56.87 -16.75 -37.44
C THR A 5 56.82 -16.98 -35.90
N ARG A 6 55.55 -17.24 -35.46
CA ARG A 6 55.00 -18.12 -34.38
C ARG A 6 54.90 -17.51 -32.97
N LYS A 7 53.80 -17.59 -32.19
CA LYS A 7 52.54 -18.40 -32.12
C LYS A 7 51.40 -17.53 -31.51
N PRO A 8 50.11 -17.85 -31.71
CA PRO A 8 48.98 -17.07 -31.19
C PRO A 8 48.55 -17.49 -29.77
N GLY A 9 48.24 -16.50 -28.94
CA GLY A 9 47.63 -16.64 -27.61
C GLY A 9 46.10 -16.60 -27.67
N GLN A 10 45.51 -17.66 -27.09
CA GLN A 10 44.17 -17.87 -26.52
C GLN A 10 43.05 -16.83 -26.73
N HIS A 11 41.98 -17.25 -27.40
CA HIS A 11 40.61 -16.77 -27.14
C HIS A 11 39.56 -17.86 -27.46
N LYS A 12 38.65 -18.08 -26.49
CA LYS A 12 37.29 -18.67 -26.47
C LYS A 12 36.84 -19.64 -27.58
N THR A 13 36.33 -20.82 -27.20
CA THR A 13 34.89 -21.21 -27.18
C THR A 13 34.74 -22.73 -27.08
N SER A 14 33.79 -23.23 -26.27
CA SER A 14 33.24 -24.57 -26.42
C SER A 14 31.76 -24.57 -26.00
N HIS A 15 30.90 -24.74 -27.02
CA HIS A 15 29.53 -25.29 -26.99
C HIS A 15 29.57 -26.76 -26.47
N GLU A 16 28.56 -27.47 -25.98
CA GLU A 16 27.11 -27.34 -25.74
C GLU A 16 26.67 -28.55 -24.86
N GLU A 17 25.68 -28.36 -23.96
CA GLU A 17 24.53 -29.20 -23.47
C GLU A 17 24.61 -30.76 -23.40
N PRO A 18 23.82 -31.50 -22.56
CA PRO A 18 22.48 -31.15 -22.04
C PRO A 18 22.14 -31.61 -20.60
N GLY A 19 21.05 -31.06 -20.02
CA GLY A 19 20.23 -31.83 -19.07
C GLY A 19 19.66 -31.08 -17.87
N GLU A 20 18.34 -31.19 -17.75
CA GLU A 20 17.51 -30.90 -16.56
C GLU A 20 17.15 -29.43 -16.28
N LYS A 21 16.00 -29.05 -16.84
CA LYS A 21 15.20 -27.87 -16.46
C LYS A 21 14.72 -28.00 -15.01
N GLY A 22 15.45 -27.41 -14.07
CA GLY A 22 14.96 -27.13 -12.73
C GLY A 22 13.95 -25.97 -12.75
N SER A 23 12.72 -26.26 -13.15
CA SER A 23 11.58 -25.36 -13.02
C SER A 23 11.20 -25.24 -11.54
N THR A 24 11.55 -24.15 -10.86
CA THR A 24 10.95 -23.83 -9.55
C THR A 24 9.58 -23.20 -9.78
N ASP A 25 8.67 -24.01 -10.32
CA ASP A 25 7.24 -23.76 -10.24
C ASP A 25 6.72 -24.47 -9.00
N SER A 26 6.94 -23.85 -7.84
CA SER A 26 6.21 -24.20 -6.62
C SER A 26 5.11 -23.17 -6.45
N THR A 27 4.12 -23.31 -7.33
CA THR A 27 2.74 -22.92 -7.08
C THR A 27 2.25 -23.67 -5.83
N GLU A 28 2.57 -23.15 -4.65
CA GLU A 28 1.85 -23.51 -3.43
C GLU A 28 0.44 -22.92 -3.54
N SER A 29 -0.46 -23.72 -4.10
CA SER A 29 -1.88 -23.47 -4.11
C SER A 29 -2.39 -23.52 -2.67
N PHE A 30 -2.57 -22.36 -2.03
CA PHE A 30 -3.36 -22.25 -0.81
C PHE A 30 -4.83 -22.50 -1.16
N ASN A 31 -5.21 -23.77 -1.33
CA ASN A 31 -6.60 -24.20 -1.25
C ASN A 31 -7.04 -24.12 0.21
N ARG A 32 -7.18 -22.90 0.74
CA ARG A 32 -7.97 -22.67 1.96
C ARG A 32 -9.42 -22.91 1.55
N GLY A 33 -9.94 -24.04 2.02
CA GLY A 33 -11.28 -24.52 1.77
C GLY A 33 -12.32 -23.41 1.88
N SER A 34 -13.33 -23.54 1.03
CA SER A 34 -14.57 -22.79 1.04
C SER A 34 -15.17 -22.70 2.45
N CYS A 35 -14.80 -21.64 3.18
CA CYS A 35 -15.61 -21.16 4.28
C CYS A 35 -16.85 -20.50 3.66
N LYS A 36 -18.01 -21.10 3.90
CA LYS A 36 -19.36 -20.61 3.52
C LYS A 36 -19.77 -19.32 4.27
N TYR A 37 -18.83 -18.43 4.61
CA TYR A 37 -19.08 -17.12 5.17
C TYR A 37 -18.35 -16.06 4.33
N GLY A 38 -19.11 -15.26 3.57
CA GLY A 38 -18.60 -14.01 2.99
C GLY A 38 -18.31 -13.94 1.49
N SER A 39 -18.99 -14.74 0.65
CA SER A 39 -18.86 -14.69 -0.82
C SER A 39 -19.57 -13.49 -1.49
N PHE A 40 -19.38 -12.28 -0.97
CA PHE A 40 -19.77 -11.03 -1.66
C PHE A 40 -18.64 -10.00 -1.78
N ARG A 41 -17.43 -10.32 -1.30
CA ARG A 41 -16.27 -9.46 -1.57
C ARG A 41 -15.78 -9.74 -2.98
N LYS A 42 -16.31 -9.02 -3.98
CA LYS A 42 -15.69 -8.94 -5.31
C LYS A 42 -14.21 -8.65 -5.11
N ARG A 43 -13.33 -9.46 -5.71
CA ARG A 43 -11.90 -9.14 -5.78
C ARG A 43 -11.79 -7.81 -6.54
N PRO A 44 -11.20 -6.75 -5.96
CA PRO A 44 -11.06 -5.48 -6.65
C PRO A 44 -10.34 -5.72 -7.98
N THR A 45 -10.97 -5.39 -9.10
CA THR A 45 -10.30 -5.34 -10.39
C THR A 45 -9.30 -4.17 -10.36
N LYS A 46 -8.27 -4.24 -11.21
CA LYS A 46 -7.15 -3.29 -11.20
C LYS A 46 -7.61 -1.82 -11.42
N ASP A 47 -8.82 -1.63 -11.95
CA ASP A 47 -9.43 -0.34 -12.24
C ASP A 47 -10.41 0.17 -11.16
N ASP A 48 -10.69 -0.63 -10.11
CA ASP A 48 -11.81 -0.35 -9.18
C ASP A 48 -11.40 0.33 -7.87
N MET A 49 -10.09 0.48 -7.58
CA MET A 49 -9.64 0.96 -6.27
C MET A 49 -8.78 2.22 -6.39
N VAL A 50 -9.46 3.37 -6.40
CA VAL A 50 -8.81 4.66 -6.20
C VAL A 50 -8.84 4.97 -4.71
N ILE A 51 -7.67 5.08 -4.08
CA ILE A 51 -7.51 5.44 -2.68
C ILE A 51 -6.99 6.87 -2.63
N TYR A 52 -7.70 7.72 -1.89
CA TYR A 52 -7.29 9.07 -1.59
C TYR A 52 -6.73 9.08 -0.16
N SER A 53 -5.63 9.78 0.03
CA SER A 53 -4.96 9.92 1.31
C SER A 53 -4.74 11.40 1.60
N PHE A 54 -4.90 11.76 2.86
CA PHE A 54 -4.67 13.10 3.39
C PHE A 54 -3.58 13.04 4.44
N GLU A 55 -2.88 14.15 4.65
CA GLU A 55 -1.89 14.24 5.71
C GLU A 55 -2.59 14.37 7.07
N PHE A 56 -2.00 13.77 8.10
CA PHE A 56 -2.57 13.85 9.44
C PHE A 56 -2.62 15.30 9.94
N GLU A 57 -1.58 16.08 9.64
CA GLU A 57 -1.49 17.49 9.98
C GLU A 57 -2.63 18.31 9.36
N GLU A 58 -3.03 18.00 8.13
CA GLU A 58 -4.17 18.61 7.47
C GLU A 58 -5.47 18.32 8.23
N CYS A 59 -5.70 17.05 8.60
CA CYS A 59 -6.87 16.65 9.38
C CYS A 59 -6.90 17.35 10.75
N VAL A 60 -5.76 17.48 11.43
CA VAL A 60 -5.67 18.16 12.74
C VAL A 60 -5.93 19.66 12.62
N LEU A 61 -5.37 20.32 11.61
CA LEU A 61 -5.61 21.75 11.37
C LEU A 61 -7.08 22.02 11.05
N ALA A 62 -7.68 21.19 10.19
CA ALA A 62 -9.09 21.29 9.84
C ALA A 62 -9.99 21.02 11.06
N ALA A 63 -9.66 20.03 11.90
CA ALA A 63 -10.38 19.77 13.16
C ALA A 63 -10.30 20.95 14.14
N TYR A 64 -9.12 21.56 14.27
CA TYR A 64 -8.91 22.73 15.12
C TYR A 64 -9.76 23.93 14.67
N ASN A 65 -9.85 24.16 13.35
CA ASN A 65 -10.65 25.24 12.77
C ASN A 65 -12.15 24.91 12.64
N SER A 66 -12.56 23.66 12.90
CA SER A 66 -13.92 23.16 12.62
C SER A 66 -14.31 23.29 11.13
N GLU A 67 -13.35 23.05 10.24
CA GLU A 67 -13.50 23.12 8.78
C GLU A 67 -13.43 21.72 8.15
N PRO A 68 -14.07 21.49 6.99
CA PRO A 68 -13.93 20.25 6.24
C PRO A 68 -12.60 20.20 5.47
N VAL A 69 -12.17 19.00 5.09
CA VAL A 69 -10.98 18.77 4.25
C VAL A 69 -11.36 18.85 2.77
N GLU A 70 -10.56 19.52 1.95
CA GLU A 70 -10.83 19.69 0.51
C GLU A 70 -10.20 18.57 -0.32
N CYS A 71 -11.03 17.81 -1.02
CA CYS A 71 -10.63 16.83 -2.02
C CYS A 71 -10.90 17.38 -3.42
N THR A 72 -9.90 17.34 -4.31
CA THR A 72 -10.02 17.80 -5.70
C THR A 72 -11.07 17.05 -6.52
N VAL A 73 -11.48 15.86 -6.08
CA VAL A 73 -12.46 15.00 -6.75
C VAL A 73 -13.81 15.01 -6.05
N HIS A 74 -13.83 14.92 -4.72
CA HIS A 74 -15.05 14.78 -3.93
C HIS A 74 -15.57 16.09 -3.34
N GLY A 75 -14.79 17.18 -3.44
CA GLY A 75 -15.11 18.45 -2.80
C GLY A 75 -14.80 18.41 -1.31
N GLN A 76 -15.68 19.00 -0.49
CA GLN A 76 -15.50 19.07 0.96
C GLN A 76 -15.88 17.76 1.64
N LEU A 77 -14.95 17.22 2.43
CA LEU A 77 -15.11 15.99 3.20
C LEU A 77 -15.20 16.31 4.69
N GLU A 78 -16.18 15.73 5.37
CA GLU A 78 -16.32 15.88 6.81
C GLU A 78 -15.30 15.02 7.57
N LEU A 79 -14.61 15.63 8.51
CA LEU A 79 -13.62 14.94 9.36
C LEU A 79 -14.23 13.82 10.21
N LYS A 80 -15.51 13.89 10.54
CA LYS A 80 -16.21 12.84 11.30
C LYS A 80 -16.20 11.51 10.57
N GLU A 81 -16.23 11.54 9.24
CA GLU A 81 -16.18 10.33 8.41
C GLU A 81 -14.74 9.99 8.02
N LEU A 82 -13.91 11.01 7.78
CA LEU A 82 -12.55 10.85 7.28
C LEU A 82 -11.54 10.44 8.36
N ALA A 83 -11.59 11.10 9.53
CA ALA A 83 -10.65 10.96 10.64
C ALA A 83 -11.38 11.20 11.98
N PRO A 84 -12.26 10.27 12.42
CA PRO A 84 -13.07 10.42 13.63
C PRO A 84 -12.24 10.52 14.91
N ASP A 85 -11.07 9.88 14.94
CA ASP A 85 -10.09 9.92 16.02
C ASP A 85 -9.48 11.30 16.22
N ALA A 86 -9.26 12.06 15.13
CA ALA A 86 -8.82 13.46 15.21
C ALA A 86 -9.87 14.38 15.85
N MET A 87 -11.14 13.97 15.86
CA MET A 87 -12.25 14.70 16.50
C MET A 87 -12.72 14.09 17.82
N PHE A 88 -12.07 13.02 18.31
CA PHE A 88 -12.50 12.22 19.47
C PHE A 88 -13.94 11.66 19.34
N GLU A 89 -14.45 11.50 18.12
CA GLU A 89 -15.78 10.95 17.85
C GLU A 89 -15.80 9.40 17.96
N ASP A 90 -14.62 8.78 18.03
CA ASP A 90 -14.44 7.35 18.32
C ASP A 90 -14.39 7.03 19.83
N ILE A 91 -14.46 8.06 20.69
CA ILE A 91 -14.50 7.94 22.15
C ILE A 91 -15.96 7.88 22.64
N ALA A 92 -16.21 7.01 23.63
CA ALA A 92 -17.53 6.90 24.23
C ALA A 92 -17.98 8.25 24.85
N PRO A 93 -19.27 8.64 24.73
CA PRO A 93 -19.75 9.96 25.17
C PRO A 93 -19.52 10.27 26.65
N ASN A 94 -19.44 9.24 27.50
CA ASN A 94 -19.15 9.36 28.93
C ASN A 94 -17.67 9.57 29.26
N MET A 95 -16.79 9.42 28.28
CA MET A 95 -15.34 9.67 28.37
C MET A 95 -14.91 10.92 27.59
N ASN A 96 -15.84 11.56 26.88
CA ASN A 96 -15.56 12.78 26.12
C ASN A 96 -15.44 13.98 27.08
N ILE A 97 -14.34 14.74 26.95
CA ILE A 97 -14.06 15.90 27.79
C ILE A 97 -14.76 17.11 27.18
N LYS A 98 -15.76 17.65 27.87
CA LYS A 98 -16.40 18.90 27.44
C LYS A 98 -15.61 20.09 27.96
N ALA A 99 -15.52 21.13 27.15
CA ALA A 99 -14.90 22.38 27.57
C ALA A 99 -15.55 23.00 28.83
N SER A 100 -16.83 22.70 29.08
CA SER A 100 -17.54 23.09 30.32
C SER A 100 -16.97 22.46 31.59
N ASP A 101 -16.33 21.30 31.46
CA ASP A 101 -15.91 20.47 32.59
C ASP A 101 -14.44 20.75 32.97
N ILE A 102 -13.76 21.63 32.22
CA ILE A 102 -12.36 22.00 32.43
C ILE A 102 -12.29 23.31 33.24
N THR A 103 -11.83 23.22 34.48
CA THR A 103 -11.46 24.41 35.27
C THR A 103 -10.01 24.82 34.97
N ARG A 104 -9.83 26.07 34.52
CA ARG A 104 -8.49 26.66 34.35
C ARG A 104 -7.91 27.00 35.73
N GLY A 105 -6.81 26.33 36.08
CA GLY A 105 -6.03 26.60 37.30
C GLY A 105 -5.16 27.83 37.19
#